data_AF-A0A177GBR9-F1
#
_entry.id   AF-A0A177GBR9-F1
#
_cell.length_a   1.000
_cell.length_b   1.000
_cell.length_c   1.000
_cell.angle_alpha   90.00
_cell.angle_beta   90.00
_cell.angle_gamma   90.00
#
_symmetry.space_group_name_H-M   'P 1'
#
loop_
_entity.id
_entity.type
_entity.pdbx_description
1 polymer ?
#
loop_
_entity_poly.entity_id
_entity_poly.type
_entity_poly.pdbx_seq_one_letter_code
_entity_poly.pdbx_strand_id
1 'polypeptide(L)'
;MRKYALWVLTWGLIVLVLLMPPAVVVAEALKNGLAPALESLSDPDGLAAIWLTLEVTVVSVVANTIFGVLAAWVLTKYRFPGRSALLVLVELPLSISPVVSGLVWLLLFGAQGWWGPALEQAGIHIAFAVTGIMLATIFVTLPYVVRTLVPLMEQQGRDAEEAAMLAGAGFWNILWRVTLPGARVALFSGILLTTARAMGEFGAVSVVSGHIPGMTETMPLHIESLYNGYQTVAAFSMAALLAGMAMMAVSAPLCAGVAGPLEGEAGMSVQVEHLVRYAPGSTRRLLNDVSLDVPTGAFVALVGPSGAGKTTLLRAIAGLDTFEQGTLLLDGQTMGSMRDRARKIGFVFQNYALFPHMTVAKNIAFGLDVLPRSERPSRSAIAARVQELLDLMQIPDAGPSYPTRLSGGQRQRVALARALATGPKLLLLDEPFGALDPIVRRSIRTWLKALHECLGLTTILVTHDQDEAVEIADRIVVMQHGQIVQDATPEELNRNPQTAFVMEFLGEAPSFNGIVQDGLMVPDEAGLLPFPVDASVPHGPVTAMLRPYEIQVCKPEERSAQRQVVSLLAEGARNGYRHYRVQLAERSVPFCVPDCTENTVEVQVSGLLDISRARLFRDGERCG
;
A
#
# COMPACT_ATOMS: atom_id res chain seq x y z
N MET A 1 -30.52 -34.08 -4.89
CA MET A 1 -31.40 -33.97 -3.70
C MET A 1 -30.78 -33.14 -2.57
N ARG A 2 -29.78 -33.60 -1.80
CA ARG A 2 -29.26 -32.90 -0.58
C ARG A 2 -29.11 -31.36 -0.67
N LYS A 3 -28.53 -30.81 -1.75
CA LYS A 3 -28.38 -29.34 -1.92
C LYS A 3 -29.72 -28.59 -1.95
N TYR A 4 -30.73 -29.12 -2.63
CA TYR A 4 -32.07 -28.51 -2.68
C TYR A 4 -32.80 -28.59 -1.34
N ALA A 5 -32.64 -29.69 -0.58
CA ALA A 5 -33.20 -29.79 0.76
C ALA A 5 -32.58 -28.73 1.71
N LEU A 6 -31.27 -28.50 1.61
CA LEU A 6 -30.60 -27.41 2.34
C LEU A 6 -31.16 -26.04 1.92
N TRP A 7 -31.31 -25.77 0.62
CA TRP A 7 -31.86 -24.49 0.13
C TRP A 7 -33.29 -24.25 0.62
N VAL A 8 -34.17 -25.25 0.53
CA VAL A 8 -35.56 -25.15 1.02
C VAL A 8 -35.59 -24.94 2.54
N LEU A 9 -34.72 -25.62 3.30
CA LEU A 9 -34.61 -25.41 4.74
C LEU A 9 -34.11 -24.00 5.09
N THR A 10 -33.08 -23.49 4.39
CA THR A 10 -32.56 -22.14 4.59
C THR A 10 -33.59 -21.06 4.24
N TRP A 11 -34.28 -21.19 3.09
CA TRP A 11 -35.35 -20.25 2.72
C TRP A 11 -36.56 -20.35 3.66
N GLY A 12 -36.95 -21.55 4.08
CA GLY A 12 -38.01 -21.76 5.08
C GLY A 12 -37.66 -21.10 6.42
N LEU A 13 -36.41 -21.23 6.88
CA LEU A 13 -35.92 -20.56 8.09
C LEU A 13 -35.90 -19.03 7.94
N ILE A 14 -35.44 -18.49 6.81
CA ILE A 14 -35.45 -17.06 6.51
C ILE A 14 -36.89 -16.52 6.52
N VAL A 15 -37.83 -17.21 5.87
CA VAL A 15 -39.25 -16.83 5.85
C VAL A 15 -39.82 -16.86 7.27
N LEU A 16 -39.60 -17.94 8.02
CA LEU A 16 -40.15 -18.14 9.36
C LEU A 16 -39.58 -17.18 10.42
N VAL A 17 -38.29 -16.85 10.35
CA VAL A 17 -37.57 -16.10 11.40
C VAL A 17 -37.42 -14.62 11.07
N LEU A 18 -37.26 -14.25 9.79
CA LEU A 18 -36.98 -12.87 9.38
C LEU A 18 -38.15 -12.17 8.68
N LEU A 19 -38.99 -12.90 7.93
CA LEU A 19 -40.09 -12.30 7.15
C LEU A 19 -41.45 -12.44 7.84
N MET A 20 -41.71 -13.54 8.54
CA MET A 20 -42.98 -13.76 9.22
C MET A 20 -43.24 -12.76 10.36
N PRO A 21 -42.28 -12.43 11.26
CA PRO A 21 -42.55 -11.45 12.32
C PRO A 21 -42.98 -10.06 11.82
N PRO A 22 -42.28 -9.38 10.88
CA PRO A 22 -42.76 -8.09 10.37
C PRO A 22 -44.05 -8.24 9.53
N ALA A 23 -44.26 -9.35 8.84
CA ALA A 23 -45.53 -9.60 8.14
C ALA A 23 -46.73 -9.73 9.10
N VAL A 24 -46.54 -10.36 10.27
CA VAL A 24 -47.55 -10.44 11.33
C VAL A 24 -47.82 -9.06 11.96
N VAL A 25 -46.78 -8.25 12.21
CA VAL A 25 -46.93 -6.87 12.68
C VAL A 25 -47.79 -6.03 11.71
N VAL A 26 -47.50 -6.10 10.41
CA VAL A 26 -48.30 -5.41 9.38
C VAL A 26 -49.73 -5.96 9.29
N ALA A 27 -49.93 -7.27 9.44
CA ALA A 27 -51.26 -7.88 9.41
C ALA A 27 -52.14 -7.47 10.61
N GLU A 28 -51.58 -7.41 11.82
CA GLU A 28 -52.30 -7.00 13.03
C GLU A 28 -52.57 -5.47 13.03
N ALA A 29 -51.65 -4.67 12.50
CA ALA A 29 -51.87 -3.23 12.27
C ALA A 29 -53.05 -2.94 11.33
N LEU A 30 -53.21 -3.73 10.27
CA LEU A 30 -54.26 -3.54 9.24
C LEU A 30 -55.57 -4.28 9.54
N LYS A 31 -55.68 -4.92 10.71
CA LYS A 31 -56.80 -5.80 11.12
C LYS A 31 -58.18 -5.14 11.10
N ASN A 32 -58.23 -3.85 11.40
CA ASN A 32 -59.47 -3.04 11.37
C ASN A 32 -59.55 -2.16 10.10
N GLY A 33 -58.73 -2.44 9.08
CA GLY A 33 -58.59 -1.64 7.88
C GLY A 33 -57.57 -0.50 8.00
N LEU A 34 -57.36 0.21 6.89
CA LEU A 34 -56.34 1.27 6.77
C LEU A 34 -56.67 2.57 7.53
N ALA A 35 -57.95 2.91 7.69
CA ALA A 35 -58.34 4.19 8.28
C ALA A 35 -57.99 4.30 9.78
N PRO A 36 -58.32 3.32 10.66
CA PRO A 36 -57.92 3.38 12.08
C PRO A 36 -56.40 3.36 12.28
N ALA A 37 -55.66 2.68 11.39
CA ALA A 37 -54.20 2.67 11.43
C ALA A 37 -53.62 4.08 11.15
N LEU A 38 -54.10 4.74 10.09
CA LEU A 38 -53.68 6.12 9.76
C LEU A 38 -54.13 7.14 10.81
N GLU A 39 -55.31 6.97 11.38
CA GLU A 39 -55.83 7.80 12.48
C GLU A 39 -54.93 7.69 13.72
N SER A 40 -54.51 6.47 14.11
CA SER A 40 -53.59 6.25 15.24
C SER A 40 -52.18 6.82 15.02
N LEU A 41 -51.74 6.99 13.77
CA LEU A 41 -50.48 7.64 13.41
C LEU A 41 -50.60 9.17 13.30
N SER A 42 -51.81 9.71 13.41
CA SER A 42 -52.11 11.14 13.34
C SER A 42 -52.33 11.79 14.71
N ASP A 43 -52.22 11.00 15.79
CA ASP A 43 -52.31 11.47 17.18
C ASP A 43 -51.14 12.42 17.54
N PRO A 44 -51.34 13.49 18.34
CA PRO A 44 -50.28 14.42 18.69
C PRO A 44 -49.06 13.79 19.38
N ASP A 45 -49.25 12.83 20.29
CA ASP A 45 -48.14 12.19 21.00
C ASP A 45 -47.43 11.19 20.08
N GLY A 46 -48.17 10.48 19.23
CA GLY A 46 -47.61 9.61 18.19
C GLY A 46 -46.76 10.39 17.17
N LEU A 47 -47.24 11.55 16.72
CA LEU A 47 -46.50 12.46 15.84
C LEU A 47 -45.23 13.01 16.51
N ALA A 48 -45.31 13.37 17.80
CA ALA A 48 -44.15 13.81 18.57
C ALA A 48 -43.09 12.68 18.70
N ALA A 49 -43.53 11.45 18.97
CA ALA A 49 -42.64 10.29 19.06
C ALA A 49 -41.94 9.97 17.73
N ILE A 50 -42.63 10.11 16.59
CA ILE A 50 -42.06 9.98 15.24
C ILE A 50 -40.97 11.05 15.02
N TRP A 51 -41.28 12.33 15.29
CA TRP A 51 -40.33 13.44 15.09
C TRP A 51 -39.11 13.34 16.00
N LEU A 52 -39.31 13.07 17.30
CA LEU A 52 -38.21 12.89 18.26
C LEU A 52 -37.27 11.76 17.83
N THR A 53 -37.83 10.63 17.35
CA THR A 53 -37.01 9.49 16.90
C THR A 53 -36.23 9.83 15.63
N LEU A 54 -36.81 10.59 14.69
CA LEU A 54 -36.11 11.10 13.52
C LEU A 54 -34.98 12.06 13.90
N GLU A 55 -35.25 13.02 14.78
CA GLU A 55 -34.25 14.00 15.24
C GLU A 55 -33.07 13.32 15.94
N VAL A 56 -33.35 12.48 16.95
CA VAL A 56 -32.35 11.69 17.68
C VAL A 56 -31.54 10.82 16.71
N THR A 57 -32.19 10.18 15.74
CA THR A 57 -31.49 9.37 14.72
C THR A 57 -30.56 10.22 13.86
N VAL A 58 -31.04 11.33 13.30
CA VAL A 58 -30.24 12.19 12.40
C VAL A 58 -29.05 12.80 13.15
N VAL A 59 -29.25 13.31 14.37
CA VAL A 59 -28.17 13.87 15.20
C VAL A 59 -27.15 12.79 15.55
N SER A 60 -27.61 11.60 15.98
CA SER A 60 -26.72 10.48 16.33
C SER A 60 -25.91 9.99 15.14
N VAL A 61 -26.54 9.85 13.97
CA VAL A 61 -25.88 9.42 12.73
C VAL A 61 -24.83 10.44 12.29
N VAL A 62 -25.14 11.74 12.28
CA VAL A 62 -24.16 12.78 11.90
C VAL A 62 -22.98 12.81 12.86
N ALA A 63 -23.23 12.82 14.17
CA ALA A 63 -22.18 12.82 15.19
C ALA A 63 -21.26 11.60 15.08
N ASN A 64 -21.83 10.40 15.00
CA ASN A 64 -21.06 9.15 14.91
C ASN A 64 -20.43 8.92 13.53
N THR A 65 -20.94 9.55 12.47
CA THR A 65 -20.24 9.57 11.18
C THR A 65 -18.96 10.41 11.26
N ILE A 66 -19.04 11.62 11.83
CA ILE A 66 -17.88 12.51 11.97
C ILE A 66 -16.84 11.90 12.93
N PHE A 67 -17.27 11.49 14.12
CA PHE A 67 -16.39 10.80 15.07
C PHE A 67 -15.82 9.52 14.49
N GLY A 68 -16.67 8.67 13.89
CA GLY A 68 -16.28 7.35 13.41
C GLY A 68 -15.28 7.39 12.27
N VAL A 69 -15.41 8.36 11.35
CA VAL A 69 -14.42 8.63 10.30
C VAL A 69 -13.07 9.04 10.90
N LEU A 70 -13.08 10.00 11.84
CA LEU A 70 -11.85 10.50 12.45
C LEU A 70 -11.16 9.41 13.29
N ALA A 71 -11.92 8.67 14.10
CA ALA A 71 -11.43 7.56 14.91
C ALA A 71 -10.86 6.43 14.04
N ALA A 72 -11.58 5.98 13.00
CA ALA A 72 -11.09 4.95 12.10
C ALA A 72 -9.81 5.38 11.36
N TRP A 73 -9.71 6.65 10.96
CA TRP A 73 -8.51 7.16 10.28
C TRP A 73 -7.31 7.27 11.23
N VAL A 74 -7.51 7.82 12.43
CA VAL A 74 -6.49 7.88 13.49
C VAL A 74 -5.99 6.48 13.85
N LEU A 75 -6.92 5.55 14.09
CA LEU A 75 -6.59 4.19 14.51
C LEU A 75 -5.82 3.41 13.43
N THR A 76 -6.21 3.48 12.16
CA THR A 76 -5.56 2.70 11.09
C THR A 76 -4.24 3.31 10.61
N LYS A 77 -4.14 4.64 10.51
CA LYS A 77 -3.00 5.31 9.85
C LYS A 77 -1.91 5.77 10.83
N TYR A 78 -2.23 6.02 12.09
CA TYR A 78 -1.24 6.40 13.10
C TYR A 78 -0.88 5.22 13.99
N ARG A 79 0.38 5.17 14.45
CA ARG A 79 0.85 4.25 15.49
C ARG A 79 1.33 5.12 16.65
N PHE A 80 0.64 5.03 17.79
CA PHE A 80 0.87 5.86 18.96
C PHE A 80 0.64 5.02 20.23
N PRO A 81 1.33 5.32 21.35
CA PRO A 81 1.08 4.65 22.63
C PRO A 81 -0.40 4.86 23.03
N GLY A 82 -1.09 3.78 23.37
CA GLY A 82 -2.52 3.80 23.70
C GLY A 82 -3.49 3.49 22.55
N ARG A 83 -3.04 3.26 21.30
CA ARG A 83 -3.93 2.86 20.17
C ARG A 83 -4.87 1.69 20.55
N SER A 84 -4.36 0.67 21.24
CA SER A 84 -5.15 -0.49 21.66
C SER A 84 -6.21 -0.15 22.73
N ALA A 85 -5.91 0.80 23.62
CA ALA A 85 -6.89 1.27 24.60
C ALA A 85 -8.01 2.09 23.92
N LEU A 86 -7.67 2.91 22.91
CA LEU A 86 -8.67 3.63 22.14
C LEU A 86 -9.60 2.69 21.34
N LEU A 87 -9.07 1.59 20.79
CA LEU A 87 -9.90 0.53 20.19
C LEU A 87 -10.89 -0.06 21.20
N VAL A 88 -10.41 -0.48 22.38
CA VAL A 88 -11.27 -1.04 23.44
C VAL A 88 -12.33 -0.03 23.90
N LEU A 89 -11.98 1.25 24.08
CA LEU A 89 -12.93 2.31 24.43
C LEU A 89 -14.00 2.55 23.36
N VAL A 90 -13.67 2.37 22.08
CA VAL A 90 -14.62 2.47 20.96
C VAL A 90 -15.54 1.24 20.87
N GLU A 91 -15.10 0.04 21.26
CA GLU A 91 -15.94 -1.16 21.27
C GLU A 91 -16.74 -1.38 22.57
N LEU A 92 -16.34 -0.71 23.66
CA LEU A 92 -16.96 -0.79 24.99
C LEU A 92 -18.51 -0.62 24.98
N PRO A 93 -19.13 0.28 24.19
CA PRO A 93 -20.59 0.39 24.12
C PRO A 93 -21.32 -0.85 23.56
N LEU A 94 -20.62 -1.74 22.84
CA LEU A 94 -21.18 -3.05 22.41
C LEU A 94 -21.11 -4.11 23.50
N SER A 95 -20.25 -3.92 24.50
CA SER A 95 -20.01 -4.87 25.60
C SER A 95 -20.85 -4.56 26.84
N ILE A 96 -21.38 -3.34 26.96
CA ILE A 96 -22.27 -2.92 28.04
C ILE A 96 -23.72 -3.03 27.57
N SER A 97 -24.60 -3.59 28.41
CA SER A 97 -26.05 -3.62 28.15
C SER A 97 -26.59 -2.19 27.98
N PRO A 98 -27.41 -1.88 26.95
CA PRO A 98 -27.95 -0.54 26.75
C PRO A 98 -28.66 0.04 27.99
N VAL A 99 -29.35 -0.81 28.77
CA VAL A 99 -29.99 -0.41 30.04
C VAL A 99 -28.97 0.08 31.07
N VAL A 100 -27.82 -0.61 31.18
CA VAL A 100 -26.71 -0.19 32.05
C VAL A 100 -26.06 1.10 31.52
N SER A 101 -25.93 1.26 30.20
CA SER A 101 -25.48 2.50 29.59
C SER A 101 -26.41 3.68 29.94
N GLY A 102 -27.73 3.49 29.87
CA GLY A 102 -28.72 4.48 30.30
C GLY A 102 -28.62 4.85 31.79
N LEU A 103 -28.41 3.85 32.66
CA LEU A 103 -28.19 4.09 34.10
C LEU A 103 -26.91 4.91 34.37
N VAL A 104 -25.84 4.71 33.60
CA VAL A 104 -24.62 5.54 33.71
C VAL A 104 -24.90 7.01 33.37
N TRP A 105 -25.73 7.30 32.36
CA TRP A 105 -26.13 8.69 32.06
C TRP A 105 -26.94 9.32 33.21
N LEU A 106 -27.84 8.58 33.87
CA LEU A 106 -28.53 9.07 35.07
C LEU A 106 -27.59 9.29 36.26
N LEU A 107 -26.61 8.40 36.49
CA LEU A 107 -25.64 8.52 37.58
C LEU A 107 -24.65 9.68 37.39
N LEU A 108 -24.43 10.12 36.14
CA LEU A 108 -23.61 11.30 35.83
C LEU A 108 -24.42 12.60 35.84
N PHE A 109 -25.64 12.60 35.28
CA PHE A 109 -26.37 13.82 34.92
C PHE A 109 -27.78 13.97 35.53
N GLY A 110 -28.26 13.01 36.32
CA GLY A 110 -29.46 13.16 37.14
C GLY A 110 -29.23 14.08 38.35
N ALA A 111 -30.30 14.44 39.06
CA ALA A 111 -30.27 15.40 40.18
C ALA A 111 -29.36 15.01 41.37
N GLN A 112 -28.97 13.73 41.49
CA GLN A 112 -27.99 13.24 42.48
C GLN A 112 -26.66 12.79 41.84
N GLY A 113 -26.49 13.02 40.53
CA GLY A 113 -25.29 12.67 39.78
C GLY A 113 -24.16 13.69 39.90
N TRP A 114 -22.96 13.30 39.47
CA TRP A 114 -21.74 14.11 39.68
C TRP A 114 -21.76 15.48 38.97
N TRP A 115 -22.48 15.60 37.87
CA TRP A 115 -22.56 16.84 37.06
C TRP A 115 -23.95 17.49 37.06
N GLY A 116 -24.99 16.75 37.41
CA GLY A 116 -26.39 17.21 37.36
C GLY A 116 -26.62 18.54 38.08
N PRO A 117 -26.29 18.69 39.38
CA PRO A 117 -26.51 19.94 40.13
C PRO A 117 -25.77 21.17 39.57
N ALA A 118 -24.66 20.98 38.86
CA ALA A 118 -23.89 22.07 38.24
C ALA A 118 -24.49 22.49 36.88
N LEU A 119 -25.05 21.53 36.13
CA LEU A 119 -25.73 21.78 34.86
C LEU A 119 -27.13 22.35 35.06
N GLU A 120 -27.83 21.93 36.12
CA GLU A 120 -29.12 22.48 36.53
C GLU A 120 -29.00 23.96 36.93
N GLN A 121 -27.92 24.35 37.63
CA GLN A 121 -27.59 25.76 37.89
C GLN A 121 -27.29 26.58 36.61
N ALA A 122 -26.91 25.91 35.52
CA ALA A 122 -26.73 26.52 34.19
C ALA A 122 -27.99 26.46 33.31
N GLY A 123 -29.11 25.91 33.80
CA GLY A 123 -30.35 25.71 33.03
C GLY A 123 -30.27 24.58 31.99
N ILE A 124 -29.31 23.66 32.10
CA ILE A 124 -29.07 22.57 31.14
C ILE A 124 -29.57 21.25 31.73
N HIS A 125 -30.77 20.83 31.33
CA HIS A 125 -31.34 19.54 31.72
C HIS A 125 -30.91 18.45 30.73
N ILE A 126 -30.32 17.35 31.23
CA ILE A 126 -29.85 16.21 30.42
C ILE A 126 -30.61 14.93 30.77
N ALA A 127 -30.72 14.58 32.06
CA ALA A 127 -31.62 13.50 32.49
C ALA A 127 -33.09 13.92 32.25
N PHE A 128 -33.93 12.99 31.80
CA PHE A 128 -35.34 13.21 31.48
C PHE A 128 -35.58 14.29 30.42
N ALA A 129 -34.63 14.42 29.49
CA ALA A 129 -34.66 15.40 28.41
C ALA A 129 -34.11 14.81 27.10
N VAL A 130 -34.48 15.41 25.96
CA VAL A 130 -34.06 15.02 24.60
C VAL A 130 -32.53 14.92 24.49
N THR A 131 -31.78 15.81 25.14
CA THR A 131 -30.31 15.80 25.16
C THR A 131 -29.74 14.50 25.75
N GLY A 132 -30.34 13.96 26.81
CA GLY A 132 -29.91 12.68 27.40
C GLY A 132 -30.19 11.50 26.47
N ILE A 133 -31.34 11.53 25.78
CA ILE A 133 -31.72 10.52 24.77
C ILE A 133 -30.73 10.53 23.60
N MET A 134 -30.35 11.72 23.12
CA MET A 134 -29.31 11.89 22.09
C MET A 134 -27.96 11.36 22.57
N LEU A 135 -27.49 11.73 23.77
CA LEU A 135 -26.19 11.27 24.30
C LEU A 135 -26.14 9.75 24.51
N ALA A 136 -27.22 9.16 25.03
CA ALA A 136 -27.36 7.71 25.16
C ALA A 136 -27.34 6.99 23.80
N THR A 137 -28.07 7.50 22.81
CA THR A 137 -28.13 6.92 21.46
C THR A 137 -26.81 7.10 20.70
N ILE A 138 -26.15 8.25 20.84
CA ILE A 138 -24.79 8.49 20.33
C ILE A 138 -23.83 7.45 20.92
N PHE A 139 -23.83 7.27 22.25
CA PHE A 139 -22.92 6.33 22.91
C PHE A 139 -23.08 4.89 22.42
N VAL A 140 -24.31 4.36 22.36
CA VAL A 140 -24.54 2.96 21.93
C VAL A 140 -24.29 2.78 20.42
N THR A 141 -24.46 3.81 19.60
CA THR A 141 -24.29 3.71 18.13
C THR A 141 -22.93 4.16 17.58
N LEU A 142 -22.06 4.72 18.44
CA LEU A 142 -20.67 5.11 18.15
C LEU A 142 -19.78 4.01 17.55
N PRO A 143 -19.87 2.72 17.97
CA PRO A 143 -18.94 1.69 17.48
C PRO A 143 -19.10 1.35 15.99
N TYR A 144 -20.31 1.49 15.44
CA TYR A 144 -20.68 0.88 14.15
C TYR A 144 -19.94 1.49 12.95
N VAL A 145 -19.79 2.81 12.89
CA VAL A 145 -19.03 3.48 11.80
C VAL A 145 -17.54 3.12 11.86
N VAL A 146 -16.95 3.03 13.06
CA VAL A 146 -15.54 2.64 13.21
C VAL A 146 -15.34 1.18 12.80
N ARG A 147 -16.24 0.29 13.26
CA ARG A 147 -16.15 -1.16 13.04
C ARG A 147 -16.30 -1.57 11.58
N THR A 148 -17.01 -0.82 10.74
CA THR A 148 -17.00 -1.04 9.28
C THR A 148 -15.78 -0.43 8.60
N LEU A 149 -15.38 0.79 8.97
CA LEU A 149 -14.28 1.51 8.32
C LEU A 149 -12.90 0.90 8.57
N VAL A 150 -12.57 0.59 9.83
CA VAL A 150 -11.23 0.14 10.24
C VAL A 150 -10.72 -1.05 9.41
N PRO A 151 -11.41 -2.21 9.32
CA PRO A 151 -10.87 -3.36 8.59
C PRO A 151 -10.65 -3.09 7.09
N LEU A 152 -11.52 -2.30 6.45
CA LEU A 152 -11.33 -1.90 5.06
C LEU A 152 -10.14 -0.94 4.90
N MET A 153 -9.98 0.01 5.81
CA MET A 153 -8.91 1.02 5.77
C MET A 153 -7.53 0.44 6.13
N GLU A 154 -7.46 -0.68 6.86
CA GLU A 154 -6.22 -1.46 7.03
C GLU A 154 -5.93 -2.32 5.79
N GLN A 155 -6.93 -2.98 5.20
CA GLN A 155 -6.77 -3.76 3.97
C GLN A 155 -6.32 -2.89 2.77
N GLN A 156 -6.76 -1.63 2.70
CA GLN A 156 -6.37 -0.68 1.65
C GLN A 156 -4.93 -0.13 1.77
N GLY A 157 -4.17 -0.50 2.82
CA GLY A 157 -2.78 -0.09 2.98
C GLY A 157 -2.59 1.42 3.16
N ARG A 158 -1.52 1.97 2.60
CA ARG A 158 -1.15 3.40 2.72
C ARG A 158 -0.67 4.04 1.41
N ASP A 159 -0.26 3.23 0.44
CA ASP A 159 0.43 3.62 -0.79
C ASP A 159 -0.29 4.75 -1.55
N ALA A 160 -1.63 4.72 -1.60
CA ALA A 160 -2.43 5.77 -2.24
C ALA A 160 -2.43 7.10 -1.45
N GLU A 161 -2.42 7.04 -0.12
CA GLU A 161 -2.34 8.23 0.74
C GLU A 161 -0.92 8.80 0.74
N GLU A 162 0.09 7.95 0.67
CA GLU A 162 1.51 8.31 0.48
C GLU A 162 1.76 8.94 -0.90
N ALA A 163 1.22 8.36 -1.98
CA ALA A 163 1.21 8.96 -3.32
C ALA A 163 0.51 10.32 -3.34
N ALA A 164 -0.56 10.49 -2.55
CA ALA A 164 -1.25 11.77 -2.43
C ALA A 164 -0.46 12.81 -1.61
N MET A 165 0.21 12.38 -0.53
CA MET A 165 1.12 13.23 0.24
C MET A 165 2.29 13.71 -0.61
N LEU A 166 2.94 12.82 -1.37
CA LEU A 166 4.03 13.16 -2.30
C LEU A 166 3.57 13.97 -3.52
N ALA A 167 2.28 13.98 -3.83
CA ALA A 167 1.66 14.88 -4.81
C ALA A 167 1.18 16.22 -4.18
N GLY A 168 1.58 16.54 -2.95
CA GLY A 168 1.33 17.82 -2.29
C GLY A 168 -0.02 17.93 -1.57
N ALA A 169 -0.79 16.84 -1.43
CA ALA A 169 -2.09 16.89 -0.75
C ALA A 169 -1.93 17.07 0.77
N GLY A 170 -2.54 18.12 1.33
CA GLY A 170 -2.71 18.24 2.78
C GLY A 170 -3.79 17.30 3.34
N PHE A 171 -3.72 17.02 4.64
CA PHE A 171 -4.64 16.21 5.46
C PHE A 171 -6.09 16.12 4.91
N TRP A 172 -6.82 17.23 4.86
CA TRP A 172 -8.21 17.25 4.39
C TRP A 172 -8.40 16.83 2.92
N ASN A 173 -7.45 17.15 2.03
CA ASN A 173 -7.50 16.69 0.64
C ASN A 173 -7.30 15.18 0.54
N ILE A 174 -6.42 14.59 1.36
CA ILE A 174 -6.20 13.13 1.40
C ILE A 174 -7.49 12.44 1.87
N LEU A 175 -8.04 12.87 3.01
CA LEU A 175 -9.26 12.29 3.58
C LEU A 175 -10.43 12.31 2.60
N TRP A 176 -10.75 13.48 2.06
CA TRP A 176 -11.96 13.66 1.26
C TRP A 176 -11.83 13.24 -0.22
N ARG A 177 -10.60 13.16 -0.78
CA ARG A 177 -10.39 12.79 -2.20
C ARG A 177 -9.83 11.38 -2.40
N VAL A 178 -9.14 10.82 -1.41
CA VAL A 178 -8.45 9.53 -1.52
C VAL A 178 -9.06 8.51 -0.56
N THR A 179 -8.97 8.76 0.74
CA THR A 179 -9.36 7.80 1.80
C THR A 179 -10.87 7.52 1.80
N LEU A 180 -11.73 8.53 1.97
CA LEU A 180 -13.18 8.34 2.06
C LEU A 180 -13.82 7.84 0.75
N PRO A 181 -13.41 8.30 -0.45
CA PRO A 181 -13.91 7.71 -1.70
C PRO A 181 -13.52 6.23 -1.87
N GLY A 182 -12.35 5.81 -1.38
CA GLY A 182 -11.95 4.41 -1.31
C GLY A 182 -12.74 3.60 -0.26
N ALA A 183 -13.02 4.21 0.89
CA ALA A 183 -13.77 3.60 2.00
C ALA A 183 -15.31 3.73 1.88
N ARG A 184 -15.84 4.38 0.84
CA ARG A 184 -17.24 4.83 0.72
C ARG A 184 -18.30 3.76 0.98
N VAL A 185 -18.02 2.50 0.64
CA VAL A 185 -18.95 1.37 0.85
C VAL A 185 -19.01 1.02 2.34
N ALA A 186 -17.86 0.92 3.02
CA ALA A 186 -17.83 0.69 4.47
C ALA A 186 -18.38 1.89 5.25
N LEU A 187 -18.14 3.12 4.77
CA LEU A 187 -18.76 4.32 5.34
C LEU A 187 -20.29 4.23 5.27
N PHE A 188 -20.84 3.91 4.09
CA PHE A 188 -22.29 3.74 3.90
C PHE A 188 -22.85 2.61 4.76
N SER A 189 -22.20 1.44 4.82
CA SER A 189 -22.59 0.34 5.72
C SER A 189 -22.51 0.72 7.21
N GLY A 190 -21.55 1.56 7.59
CA GLY A 190 -21.42 2.08 8.95
C GLY A 190 -22.56 3.00 9.33
N ILE A 191 -22.80 4.03 8.49
CA ILE A 191 -23.94 4.95 8.58
C ILE A 191 -25.25 4.18 8.69
N LEU A 192 -25.45 3.20 7.81
CA LEU A 192 -26.64 2.35 7.76
C LEU A 192 -26.87 1.59 9.07
N LEU A 193 -25.84 0.93 9.61
CA LEU A 193 -25.93 0.21 10.87
C LEU A 193 -26.19 1.16 12.05
N THR A 194 -25.58 2.35 12.06
CA THR A 194 -25.84 3.40 13.05
C THR A 194 -27.31 3.88 12.96
N THR A 195 -27.85 4.15 11.77
CA THR A 195 -29.26 4.55 11.58
C THR A 195 -30.22 3.46 12.08
N ALA A 196 -30.02 2.22 11.65
CA ALA A 196 -30.88 1.10 12.04
C ALA A 196 -30.83 0.83 13.55
N ARG A 197 -29.65 0.95 14.18
CA ARG A 197 -29.50 0.77 15.63
C ARG A 197 -30.10 1.94 16.42
N ALA A 198 -30.01 3.17 15.93
CA ALA A 198 -30.55 4.38 16.57
C ALA A 198 -32.08 4.41 16.54
N MET A 199 -32.71 4.13 15.39
CA MET A 199 -34.18 4.05 15.30
C MET A 199 -34.76 2.97 16.23
N GLY A 200 -34.03 1.85 16.40
CA GLY A 200 -34.36 0.79 17.33
C GLY A 200 -33.74 0.91 18.73
N GLU A 201 -33.31 2.11 19.17
CA GLU A 201 -32.78 2.26 20.52
C GLU A 201 -33.91 2.35 21.55
N PHE A 202 -33.90 1.39 22.47
CA PHE A 202 -34.91 1.21 23.51
C PHE A 202 -34.25 1.17 24.88
N GLY A 203 -33.33 0.24 25.10
CA GLY A 203 -32.83 -0.08 26.45
C GLY A 203 -32.09 1.08 27.14
N ALA A 204 -31.32 1.88 26.40
CA ALA A 204 -30.68 3.07 26.98
C ALA A 204 -31.64 4.26 27.12
N VAL A 205 -32.69 4.30 26.30
CA VAL A 205 -33.60 5.45 26.14
C VAL A 205 -34.79 5.37 27.09
N SER A 206 -35.31 4.17 27.40
CA SER A 206 -36.33 3.98 28.45
C SER A 206 -35.84 4.46 29.83
N VAL A 207 -34.56 4.20 30.14
CA VAL A 207 -33.96 4.65 31.41
C VAL A 207 -33.81 6.18 31.46
N VAL A 208 -33.34 6.82 30.37
CA VAL A 208 -32.96 8.24 30.39
C VAL A 208 -34.11 9.19 30.05
N SER A 209 -35.12 8.75 29.29
CA SER A 209 -36.28 9.57 28.88
C SER A 209 -37.19 9.96 30.05
N GLY A 210 -37.48 9.02 30.95
CA GLY A 210 -38.54 9.17 31.95
C GLY A 210 -39.95 8.96 31.42
N HIS A 211 -40.11 8.52 30.15
CA HIS A 211 -41.40 8.24 29.50
C HIS A 211 -42.41 9.38 29.59
N ILE A 212 -42.01 10.61 29.23
CA ILE A 212 -42.90 11.78 29.19
C ILE A 212 -43.56 11.85 27.79
N PRO A 213 -44.89 11.65 27.66
CA PRO A 213 -45.59 11.75 26.38
C PRO A 213 -45.40 13.14 25.75
N GLY A 214 -45.38 13.18 24.41
CA GLY A 214 -45.19 14.42 23.65
C GLY A 214 -43.81 15.09 23.76
N MET A 215 -42.91 14.64 24.65
CA MET A 215 -41.62 15.32 24.93
C MET A 215 -40.38 14.42 24.93
N THR A 216 -40.46 13.21 25.48
CA THR A 216 -39.27 12.31 25.61
C THR A 216 -39.55 10.87 25.19
N GLU A 217 -40.79 10.54 24.85
CA GLU A 217 -41.17 9.21 24.38
C GLU A 217 -40.81 9.03 22.89
N THR A 218 -39.83 8.17 22.59
CA THR A 218 -39.48 7.79 21.20
C THR A 218 -40.42 6.70 20.68
N MET A 219 -40.46 6.45 19.36
CA MET A 219 -41.32 5.41 18.75
C MET A 219 -41.23 4.05 19.45
N PRO A 220 -40.04 3.49 19.81
CA PRO A 220 -39.96 2.24 20.57
C PRO A 220 -40.65 2.29 21.94
N LEU A 221 -40.58 3.42 22.65
CA LEU A 221 -41.25 3.61 23.94
C LEU A 221 -42.76 3.79 23.76
N HIS A 222 -43.17 4.58 22.77
CA HIS A 222 -44.58 4.82 22.46
C HIS A 222 -45.29 3.53 22.01
N ILE A 223 -44.61 2.64 21.29
CA ILE A 223 -45.12 1.29 20.96
C ILE A 223 -45.37 0.47 22.23
N GLU A 224 -44.44 0.48 23.20
CA GLU A 224 -44.62 -0.20 24.49
C GLU A 224 -45.77 0.43 25.30
N SER A 225 -45.83 1.75 25.34
CA SER A 225 -46.87 2.55 26.02
C SER A 225 -48.27 2.24 25.49
N LEU A 226 -48.45 2.27 24.17
CA LEU A 226 -49.69 1.89 23.48
C LEU A 226 -50.05 0.40 23.71
N TYR A 227 -49.08 -0.50 23.67
CA TYR A 227 -49.32 -1.93 23.88
C TYR A 227 -49.76 -2.24 25.32
N ASN A 228 -49.09 -1.64 26.32
CA ASN A 228 -49.46 -1.74 27.73
C ASN A 228 -50.80 -1.04 28.03
N GLY A 229 -51.13 0.01 27.28
CA GLY A 229 -52.46 0.64 27.24
C GLY A 229 -53.53 -0.17 26.50
N TYR A 230 -53.24 -1.41 26.08
CA TYR A 230 -54.11 -2.29 25.29
C TYR A 230 -54.53 -1.76 23.91
N GLN A 231 -53.91 -0.70 23.41
CA GLN A 231 -54.17 -0.09 22.09
C GLN A 231 -53.41 -0.84 20.98
N THR A 232 -53.68 -2.14 20.81
CA THR A 232 -52.88 -3.03 19.95
C THR A 232 -52.76 -2.55 18.51
N VAL A 233 -53.85 -2.07 17.89
CA VAL A 233 -53.84 -1.58 16.50
C VAL A 233 -52.93 -0.36 16.34
N ALA A 234 -52.91 0.55 17.31
CA ALA A 234 -52.01 1.70 17.30
C ALA A 234 -50.55 1.28 17.50
N ALA A 235 -50.29 0.42 18.50
CA ALA A 235 -48.95 -0.11 18.77
C ALA A 235 -48.34 -0.83 17.55
N PHE A 236 -49.10 -1.71 16.89
CA PHE A 236 -48.65 -2.42 15.70
C PHE A 236 -48.55 -1.50 14.47
N SER A 237 -49.38 -0.46 14.35
CA SER A 237 -49.27 0.55 13.27
C SER A 237 -47.99 1.37 13.41
N MET A 238 -47.66 1.83 14.62
CA MET A 238 -46.41 2.54 14.91
C MET A 238 -45.19 1.62 14.72
N ALA A 239 -45.27 0.34 15.13
CA ALA A 239 -44.22 -0.65 14.88
C ALA A 239 -44.00 -0.95 13.38
N ALA A 240 -45.08 -1.04 12.61
CA ALA A 240 -45.01 -1.19 11.15
C ALA A 240 -44.37 0.03 10.47
N LEU A 241 -44.72 1.25 10.92
CA LEU A 241 -44.11 2.49 10.43
C LEU A 241 -42.61 2.55 10.75
N LEU A 242 -42.22 2.29 12.00
CA LEU A 242 -40.81 2.24 12.44
C LEU A 242 -40.00 1.24 11.62
N ALA A 243 -40.52 0.03 11.40
CA ALA A 243 -39.87 -0.99 10.57
C ALA A 243 -39.76 -0.53 9.10
N GLY A 244 -40.81 0.10 8.56
CA GLY A 244 -40.81 0.68 7.21
C GLY A 244 -39.76 1.79 7.04
N MET A 245 -39.66 2.72 7.98
CA MET A 245 -38.66 3.80 7.98
C MET A 245 -37.24 3.26 8.06
N ALA A 246 -36.99 2.29 8.94
CA ALA A 246 -35.70 1.62 9.04
C ALA A 246 -35.32 0.89 7.74
N MET A 247 -36.27 0.23 7.07
CA MET A 247 -36.05 -0.42 5.76
C MET A 247 -35.86 0.58 4.61
N MET A 248 -36.54 1.71 4.60
CA MET A 248 -36.34 2.75 3.58
C MET A 248 -34.96 3.39 3.67
N ALA A 249 -34.45 3.64 4.88
CA ALA A 249 -33.11 4.15 5.13
C ALA A 249 -31.97 3.28 4.56
N VAL A 250 -32.24 2.02 4.22
CA VAL A 250 -31.27 1.07 3.63
C VAL A 250 -30.92 1.37 2.17
N SER A 251 -31.77 2.09 1.42
CA SER A 251 -31.87 1.88 -0.04
C SER A 251 -31.41 3.02 -0.99
N ALA A 252 -30.84 4.14 -0.49
CA ALA A 252 -30.55 5.34 -1.30
C ALA A 252 -29.03 5.65 -1.56
N PRO A 253 -28.55 5.83 -2.83
CA PRO A 253 -27.10 6.02 -3.10
C PRO A 253 -26.60 7.15 -4.07
N LEU A 254 -25.52 7.86 -3.65
CA LEU A 254 -24.27 8.26 -4.38
C LEU A 254 -24.08 9.52 -5.29
N CYS A 255 -22.80 10.01 -5.32
CA CYS A 255 -22.10 11.02 -6.20
C CYS A 255 -22.17 12.54 -5.76
N ALA A 256 -21.33 13.52 -6.19
CA ALA A 256 -20.24 13.69 -7.20
C ALA A 256 -19.17 14.80 -6.81
N GLY A 257 -18.24 15.24 -7.71
CA GLY A 257 -17.29 16.39 -7.49
C GLY A 257 -16.23 16.66 -8.62
N VAL A 258 -15.51 17.81 -8.68
CA VAL A 258 -14.42 18.09 -9.71
C VAL A 258 -13.44 19.32 -9.54
N ALA A 259 -12.13 19.10 -9.84
CA ALA A 259 -11.02 19.89 -10.45
C ALA A 259 -10.53 21.34 -10.08
N GLY A 260 -9.21 21.61 -10.15
CA GLY A 260 -8.56 22.95 -10.08
C GLY A 260 -7.01 23.08 -10.45
N PRO A 261 -6.48 24.24 -10.98
CA PRO A 261 -5.45 24.30 -12.14
C PRO A 261 -2.65 25.51 -12.30
N LEU A 262 -1.59 25.27 -13.19
CA LEU A 262 -0.27 25.96 -13.40
C LEU A 262 0.74 25.85 -12.22
N GLU A 263 1.99 26.35 -12.24
CA GLU A 263 3.09 26.35 -13.25
C GLU A 263 4.44 26.16 -12.47
N GLY A 264 5.59 25.86 -13.10
CA GLY A 264 6.84 25.54 -12.36
C GLY A 264 8.14 25.48 -13.18
N GLU A 265 9.28 25.10 -12.55
CA GLU A 265 10.62 24.96 -13.20
C GLU A 265 11.62 24.03 -12.42
N ALA A 266 12.81 23.73 -12.99
CA ALA A 266 13.42 22.37 -12.97
C ALA A 266 14.72 22.09 -12.15
N GLY A 267 15.13 20.80 -12.07
CA GLY A 267 16.47 20.24 -11.69
C GLY A 267 16.79 20.01 -10.19
N MET A 268 17.29 18.82 -9.76
CA MET A 268 17.71 18.53 -8.36
C MET A 268 18.74 17.40 -8.14
N SER A 269 19.64 17.50 -7.15
CA SER A 269 20.56 16.43 -6.67
C SER A 269 20.11 15.73 -5.37
N VAL A 270 20.72 14.57 -5.02
CA VAL A 270 20.45 13.79 -3.78
C VAL A 270 21.75 13.38 -3.09
N GLN A 271 21.85 13.64 -1.79
CA GLN A 271 22.96 13.22 -0.92
C GLN A 271 22.43 12.61 0.38
N VAL A 272 22.98 11.44 0.74
CA VAL A 272 22.67 10.66 1.95
C VAL A 272 23.98 10.42 2.69
N GLU A 273 24.03 10.70 3.99
CA GLU A 273 25.21 10.50 4.83
C GLU A 273 24.86 9.65 6.06
N HIS A 274 25.57 8.55 6.28
CA HIS A 274 25.57 7.77 7.53
C HIS A 274 24.17 7.35 8.03
N LEU A 275 23.27 7.01 7.12
CA LEU A 275 21.87 6.77 7.43
C LEU A 275 21.68 5.44 8.19
N VAL A 276 21.06 5.51 9.37
CA VAL A 276 20.67 4.34 10.17
C VAL A 276 19.16 4.33 10.38
N ARG A 277 18.54 3.19 10.12
CA ARG A 277 17.11 2.97 10.38
C ARG A 277 16.85 1.60 11.00
N TYR A 278 16.04 1.57 12.05
CA TYR A 278 15.60 0.33 12.72
C TYR A 278 14.24 -0.18 12.20
N ALA A 279 13.97 -1.46 12.41
CA ALA A 279 12.68 -2.07 12.09
C ALA A 279 11.63 -1.67 13.15
N PRO A 280 10.39 -1.30 12.77
CA PRO A 280 9.39 -0.80 13.72
C PRO A 280 9.11 -1.76 14.89
N GLY A 281 9.49 -1.36 16.10
CA GLY A 281 9.33 -2.16 17.32
C GLY A 281 10.40 -3.24 17.53
N SER A 282 11.57 -3.14 16.87
CA SER A 282 12.66 -4.12 16.95
C SER A 282 14.03 -3.43 16.93
N THR A 283 15.03 -4.08 17.51
CA THR A 283 16.45 -3.67 17.45
C THR A 283 17.15 -4.06 16.14
N ARG A 284 16.47 -4.79 15.24
CA ARG A 284 17.00 -5.11 13.90
C ARG A 284 17.17 -3.84 13.07
N ARG A 285 18.39 -3.56 12.61
CA ARG A 285 18.64 -2.52 11.60
C ARG A 285 18.10 -2.96 10.23
N LEU A 286 17.50 -2.01 9.52
CA LEU A 286 17.07 -2.11 8.11
C LEU A 286 18.02 -1.35 7.18
N LEU A 287 18.62 -0.27 7.69
CA LEU A 287 19.72 0.48 7.09
C LEU A 287 20.79 0.66 8.17
N ASN A 288 22.06 0.44 7.81
CA ASN A 288 23.19 0.38 8.74
C ASN A 288 24.39 1.15 8.17
N ASP A 289 24.43 2.45 8.45
CA ASP A 289 25.50 3.37 8.04
C ASP A 289 25.59 3.51 6.51
N VAL A 290 24.47 3.94 5.91
CA VAL A 290 24.33 4.07 4.45
C VAL A 290 24.63 5.51 4.01
N SER A 291 25.68 5.68 3.19
CA SER A 291 26.00 6.93 2.50
C SER A 291 25.89 6.74 0.98
N LEU A 292 25.30 7.71 0.27
CA LEU A 292 25.04 7.64 -1.18
C LEU A 292 24.97 9.05 -1.78
N ASP A 293 25.73 9.30 -2.84
CA ASP A 293 25.72 10.54 -3.63
C ASP A 293 25.18 10.27 -5.05
N VAL A 294 24.05 10.90 -5.38
CA VAL A 294 23.43 10.84 -6.71
C VAL A 294 23.46 12.23 -7.35
N PRO A 295 24.35 12.44 -8.35
CA PRO A 295 24.45 13.72 -9.04
C PRO A 295 23.21 13.99 -9.89
N THR A 296 22.94 15.29 -10.13
CA THR A 296 21.79 15.75 -10.91
C THR A 296 21.78 15.13 -12.31
N GLY A 297 20.64 14.56 -12.70
CA GLY A 297 20.42 14.00 -14.03
C GLY A 297 20.92 12.57 -14.24
N ALA A 298 21.50 11.90 -13.23
CA ALA A 298 21.93 10.50 -13.35
C ALA A 298 20.79 9.49 -13.15
N PHE A 299 20.90 8.32 -13.79
CA PHE A 299 20.08 7.13 -13.54
C PHE A 299 20.84 6.15 -12.64
N VAL A 300 20.34 5.93 -11.42
CA VAL A 300 20.94 5.02 -10.43
C VAL A 300 20.00 3.85 -10.15
N ALA A 301 20.52 2.61 -10.21
CA ALA A 301 19.77 1.41 -9.83
C ALA A 301 20.27 0.82 -8.51
N LEU A 302 19.42 0.84 -7.48
CA LEU A 302 19.55 0.12 -6.23
C LEU A 302 19.17 -1.35 -6.43
N VAL A 303 20.15 -2.25 -6.32
CA VAL A 303 20.00 -3.70 -6.52
C VAL A 303 20.41 -4.50 -5.29
N GLY A 304 20.16 -5.81 -5.30
CA GLY A 304 20.44 -6.73 -4.19
C GLY A 304 19.23 -7.59 -3.79
N PRO A 305 19.40 -8.55 -2.86
CA PRO A 305 18.36 -9.51 -2.50
C PRO A 305 17.15 -8.89 -1.76
N SER A 306 16.11 -9.70 -1.63
CA SER A 306 14.92 -9.37 -0.82
C SER A 306 15.30 -9.08 0.63
N GLY A 307 14.88 -7.92 1.14
CA GLY A 307 15.22 -7.48 2.50
C GLY A 307 16.59 -6.82 2.67
N ALA A 308 17.34 -6.55 1.59
CA ALA A 308 18.65 -5.87 1.65
C ALA A 308 18.60 -4.37 2.04
N GLY A 309 17.41 -3.78 2.20
CA GLY A 309 17.22 -2.37 2.59
C GLY A 309 16.75 -1.44 1.47
N LYS A 310 16.85 -1.85 0.19
CA LYS A 310 16.58 -1.03 -1.02
C LYS A 310 15.34 -0.12 -0.93
N THR A 311 14.15 -0.69 -0.80
CA THR A 311 12.87 0.03 -0.67
C THR A 311 12.81 0.89 0.61
N THR A 312 13.50 0.48 1.69
CA THR A 312 13.58 1.28 2.92
C THR A 312 14.42 2.54 2.72
N LEU A 313 15.53 2.45 1.98
CA LEU A 313 16.34 3.61 1.58
C LEU A 313 15.53 4.53 0.64
N LEU A 314 14.89 3.99 -0.39
CA LEU A 314 14.08 4.75 -1.34
C LEU A 314 12.94 5.52 -0.63
N ARG A 315 12.26 4.89 0.32
CA ARG A 315 11.20 5.52 1.14
C ARG A 315 11.74 6.55 2.13
N ALA A 316 12.96 6.38 2.64
CA ALA A 316 13.62 7.38 3.48
C ALA A 316 14.03 8.63 2.67
N ILE A 317 14.59 8.45 1.46
CA ILE A 317 14.88 9.55 0.51
C ILE A 317 13.59 10.30 0.14
N ALA A 318 12.48 9.58 -0.09
CA ALA A 318 11.17 10.17 -0.32
C ALA A 318 10.57 10.92 0.89
N GLY A 319 11.13 10.75 2.10
CA GLY A 319 10.55 11.26 3.36
C GLY A 319 9.30 10.53 3.84
N LEU A 320 8.94 9.40 3.22
CA LEU A 320 7.83 8.53 3.67
C LEU A 320 8.17 7.78 4.96
N ASP A 321 9.46 7.54 5.21
CA ASP A 321 9.97 6.81 6.35
C ASP A 321 11.04 7.63 7.11
N THR A 322 10.89 7.71 8.43
CA THR A 322 11.85 8.37 9.32
C THR A 322 13.09 7.50 9.55
N PHE A 323 14.23 8.14 9.82
CA PHE A 323 15.49 7.50 10.20
C PHE A 323 15.96 8.01 11.57
N GLU A 324 16.74 7.20 12.28
CA GLU A 324 17.20 7.52 13.63
C GLU A 324 18.56 8.25 13.66
N GLN A 325 19.41 8.06 12.65
CA GLN A 325 20.73 8.69 12.52
C GLN A 325 21.06 8.96 11.04
N GLY A 326 22.03 9.86 10.80
CA GLY A 326 22.46 10.29 9.47
C GLY A 326 21.83 11.61 9.01
N THR A 327 22.18 12.03 7.79
CA THR A 327 21.63 13.24 7.13
C THR A 327 21.01 12.88 5.77
N LEU A 328 20.12 13.76 5.29
CA LEU A 328 19.55 13.71 3.95
C LEU A 328 19.47 15.13 3.38
N LEU A 329 20.22 15.37 2.32
CA LEU A 329 20.38 16.65 1.63
C LEU A 329 19.82 16.51 0.21
N LEU A 330 18.91 17.39 -0.20
CA LEU A 330 18.51 17.53 -1.62
C LEU A 330 18.86 18.94 -2.09
N ASP A 331 19.54 19.09 -3.23
CA ASP A 331 20.18 20.37 -3.64
C ASP A 331 21.09 20.98 -2.55
N GLY A 332 21.77 20.13 -1.78
CA GLY A 332 22.58 20.56 -0.62
C GLY A 332 21.75 21.14 0.55
N GLN A 333 20.42 21.08 0.49
CA GLN A 333 19.52 21.57 1.54
C GLN A 333 19.04 20.40 2.41
N THR A 334 19.31 20.46 3.72
CA THR A 334 18.73 19.53 4.71
C THR A 334 17.22 19.66 4.69
N MET A 335 16.50 18.59 4.33
CA MET A 335 15.07 18.70 4.08
C MET A 335 14.26 18.97 5.35
N GLY A 336 13.56 20.11 5.36
CA GLY A 336 12.53 20.45 6.34
C GLY A 336 11.23 19.66 6.17
N SER A 337 10.10 20.36 6.09
CA SER A 337 8.77 19.76 6.19
C SER A 337 8.40 18.92 4.97
N MET A 338 7.46 17.97 5.14
CA MET A 338 6.95 17.14 4.03
C MET A 338 6.33 17.95 2.88
N ARG A 339 5.83 19.17 3.12
CA ARG A 339 5.26 20.03 2.06
C ARG A 339 6.30 20.47 1.04
N ASP A 340 7.53 20.67 1.50
CA ASP A 340 8.64 21.17 0.68
C ASP A 340 9.22 20.04 -0.20
N ARG A 341 9.07 18.79 0.24
CA ARG A 341 9.49 17.56 -0.48
C ARG A 341 8.51 17.19 -1.60
N ALA A 342 7.22 17.27 -1.30
CA ALA A 342 6.10 16.86 -2.17
C ALA A 342 5.88 17.73 -3.44
N ARG A 343 6.78 18.66 -3.74
CA ARG A 343 6.84 19.41 -5.00
C ARG A 343 8.05 19.06 -5.87
N LYS A 344 8.99 18.29 -5.32
CA LYS A 344 10.31 18.04 -5.91
C LYS A 344 10.55 16.56 -6.23
N ILE A 345 9.81 15.65 -5.57
CA ILE A 345 9.97 14.19 -5.70
C ILE A 345 8.72 13.58 -6.37
N GLY A 346 8.90 12.91 -7.51
CA GLY A 346 7.89 12.03 -8.10
C GLY A 346 8.16 10.59 -7.67
N PHE A 347 7.14 9.85 -7.24
CA PHE A 347 7.31 8.48 -6.73
C PHE A 347 6.35 7.49 -7.41
N VAL A 348 6.89 6.36 -7.88
CA VAL A 348 6.12 5.23 -8.41
C VAL A 348 6.31 4.02 -7.49
N PHE A 349 5.23 3.62 -6.82
CA PHE A 349 5.15 2.48 -5.93
C PHE A 349 5.06 1.16 -6.71
N GLN A 350 5.52 0.06 -6.12
CA GLN A 350 5.46 -1.31 -6.66
C GLN A 350 4.04 -1.71 -7.14
N ASN A 351 3.00 -1.36 -6.37
CA ASN A 351 1.59 -1.60 -6.73
C ASN A 351 0.98 -0.52 -7.64
N TYR A 352 1.79 0.39 -8.19
CA TYR A 352 1.41 1.63 -8.91
C TYR A 352 0.59 2.66 -8.10
N ALA A 353 -0.06 2.25 -7.01
CA ALA A 353 -0.84 3.09 -6.09
C ALA A 353 -1.90 3.98 -6.76
N LEU A 354 -2.44 3.57 -7.91
CA LEU A 354 -3.45 4.34 -8.67
C LEU A 354 -4.78 4.41 -7.92
N PHE A 355 -5.43 5.57 -7.98
CA PHE A 355 -6.74 5.82 -7.37
C PHE A 355 -7.83 5.11 -8.20
N PRO A 356 -8.44 4.02 -7.71
CA PRO A 356 -9.32 3.17 -8.53
C PRO A 356 -10.68 3.82 -8.83
N HIS A 357 -11.10 4.77 -7.98
CA HIS A 357 -12.30 5.58 -8.12
C HIS A 357 -12.14 6.80 -9.03
N MET A 358 -10.93 7.04 -9.57
CA MET A 358 -10.63 8.14 -10.47
C MET A 358 -10.33 7.62 -11.88
N THR A 359 -10.65 8.41 -12.91
CA THR A 359 -10.17 8.14 -14.27
C THR A 359 -8.65 8.34 -14.36
N VAL A 360 -8.06 7.88 -15.45
CA VAL A 360 -6.64 8.10 -15.78
C VAL A 360 -6.29 9.58 -15.77
N ALA A 361 -7.07 10.41 -16.46
CA ALA A 361 -6.86 11.87 -16.48
C ALA A 361 -6.91 12.49 -15.08
N LYS A 362 -7.81 12.01 -14.20
CA LYS A 362 -7.91 12.46 -12.80
C LYS A 362 -6.79 11.93 -11.91
N ASN A 363 -6.26 10.74 -12.19
CA ASN A 363 -5.06 10.21 -11.54
C ASN A 363 -3.85 11.10 -11.83
N ILE A 364 -3.63 11.43 -13.11
CA ILE A 364 -2.51 12.28 -13.56
C ILE A 364 -2.68 13.70 -13.02
N ALA A 365 -3.87 14.30 -13.17
CA ALA A 365 -4.16 15.65 -12.69
C ALA A 365 -4.02 15.82 -11.16
N PHE A 366 -4.10 14.75 -10.37
CA PHE A 366 -4.34 14.82 -8.91
C PHE A 366 -3.44 15.80 -8.16
N GLY A 367 -2.12 15.78 -8.43
CA GLY A 367 -1.15 16.65 -7.74
C GLY A 367 -1.38 18.13 -8.02
N LEU A 368 -1.66 18.47 -9.29
CA LEU A 368 -2.05 19.83 -9.69
C LEU A 368 -3.40 20.22 -9.06
N ASP A 369 -4.33 19.26 -9.00
CA ASP A 369 -5.69 19.40 -8.48
C ASP A 369 -5.78 19.74 -6.98
N VAL A 370 -4.71 19.48 -6.21
CA VAL A 370 -4.64 19.70 -4.75
C VAL A 370 -3.86 20.94 -4.32
N LEU A 371 -3.10 21.60 -5.20
CA LEU A 371 -2.24 22.77 -4.88
C LEU A 371 -3.00 23.94 -4.20
N PRO A 372 -2.34 24.84 -3.45
CA PRO A 372 -2.97 26.04 -2.86
C PRO A 372 -3.53 26.97 -3.94
N ARG A 373 -4.71 27.60 -3.73
CA ARG A 373 -5.44 28.35 -4.79
C ARG A 373 -4.64 29.42 -5.54
N SER A 374 -3.60 29.99 -4.94
CA SER A 374 -2.67 30.97 -5.53
C SER A 374 -1.67 30.37 -6.52
N GLU A 375 -1.41 29.07 -6.38
CA GLU A 375 -0.51 28.25 -7.17
C GLU A 375 -1.33 27.16 -7.88
N ARG A 376 -2.58 27.47 -8.26
CA ARG A 376 -3.57 26.49 -8.69
C ARG A 376 -4.30 26.90 -9.99
N PRO A 377 -4.43 25.96 -10.95
CA PRO A 377 -4.68 26.37 -12.83
C PRO A 377 -5.84 27.32 -13.28
N SER A 378 -6.15 27.59 -14.57
CA SER A 378 -5.68 26.98 -15.82
C SER A 378 -6.51 25.74 -16.24
N ARG A 379 -7.85 25.65 -16.08
CA ARG A 379 -8.56 24.33 -16.17
C ARG A 379 -8.28 23.62 -17.50
N SER A 380 -8.15 24.40 -18.57
CA SER A 380 -7.62 24.04 -19.87
C SER A 380 -6.18 23.52 -19.82
N ALA A 381 -5.27 24.18 -19.11
CA ALA A 381 -3.89 23.75 -18.92
C ALA A 381 -3.71 22.47 -18.06
N ILE A 382 -4.62 22.11 -17.13
CA ILE A 382 -4.64 20.73 -16.60
C ILE A 382 -4.88 19.77 -17.75
N ALA A 383 -5.93 20.01 -18.54
CA ALA A 383 -6.29 19.10 -19.62
C ALA A 383 -5.14 18.99 -20.65
N ALA A 384 -4.48 20.10 -20.97
CA ALA A 384 -3.31 20.12 -21.84
C ALA A 384 -2.12 19.35 -21.24
N ARG A 385 -1.71 19.62 -19.99
CA ARG A 385 -0.60 18.90 -19.34
C ARG A 385 -0.89 17.42 -19.15
N VAL A 386 -2.13 17.06 -18.87
CA VAL A 386 -2.58 15.66 -18.81
C VAL A 386 -2.51 15.00 -20.19
N GLN A 387 -2.92 15.70 -21.26
CA GLN A 387 -2.84 15.16 -22.62
C GLN A 387 -1.38 15.02 -23.08
N GLU A 388 -0.56 16.04 -22.91
CA GLU A 388 0.89 16.02 -23.17
C GLU A 388 1.56 14.80 -22.50
N LEU A 389 1.22 14.53 -21.23
CA LEU A 389 1.72 13.36 -20.52
C LEU A 389 1.15 12.05 -21.09
N LEU A 390 -0.15 11.98 -21.45
CA LEU A 390 -0.72 10.79 -22.10
C LEU A 390 -0.08 10.49 -23.46
N ASP A 391 0.25 11.53 -24.23
CA ASP A 391 0.91 11.44 -25.52
C ASP A 391 2.36 10.97 -25.36
N LEU A 392 3.11 11.53 -24.39
CA LEU A 392 4.46 11.10 -23.99
C LEU A 392 4.49 9.66 -23.44
N MET A 393 3.44 9.24 -22.74
CA MET A 393 3.24 7.85 -22.31
C MET A 393 2.74 6.94 -23.46
N GLN A 394 2.52 7.47 -24.68
CA GLN A 394 1.96 6.78 -25.85
C GLN A 394 0.61 6.07 -25.57
N ILE A 395 -0.25 6.73 -24.78
CA ILE A 395 -1.60 6.27 -24.42
C ILE A 395 -2.64 7.41 -24.52
N PRO A 396 -2.69 8.18 -25.63
CA PRO A 396 -3.48 9.40 -25.77
C PRO A 396 -4.95 9.22 -25.35
N ASP A 397 -5.59 8.14 -25.81
CA ASP A 397 -7.01 7.85 -25.57
C ASP A 397 -7.33 7.28 -24.17
N ALA A 398 -6.33 7.06 -23.31
CA ALA A 398 -6.55 6.42 -22.01
C ALA A 398 -7.23 7.35 -20.98
N GLY A 399 -7.17 8.67 -21.16
CA GLY A 399 -7.68 9.69 -20.23
C GLY A 399 -9.04 9.43 -19.55
N PRO A 400 -10.12 9.06 -20.28
CA PRO A 400 -11.44 8.78 -19.69
C PRO A 400 -11.57 7.38 -19.05
N SER A 401 -10.62 6.48 -19.25
CA SER A 401 -10.65 5.12 -18.67
C SER A 401 -10.39 5.13 -17.16
N TYR A 402 -10.74 4.03 -16.48
CA TYR A 402 -10.38 3.79 -15.08
C TYR A 402 -9.21 2.79 -15.00
N PRO A 403 -8.33 2.86 -13.98
CA PRO A 403 -7.17 1.97 -13.85
C PRO A 403 -7.47 0.47 -13.97
N THR A 404 -8.65 0.03 -13.53
CA THR A 404 -9.11 -1.37 -13.61
C THR A 404 -9.37 -1.88 -15.03
N ARG A 405 -9.43 -1.00 -16.04
CA ARG A 405 -9.62 -1.35 -17.47
C ARG A 405 -8.30 -1.36 -18.27
N LEU A 406 -7.19 -1.00 -17.65
CA LEU A 406 -5.88 -0.90 -18.30
C LEU A 406 -5.03 -2.17 -18.11
N SER A 407 -4.15 -2.46 -19.08
CA SER A 407 -3.12 -3.50 -18.95
C SER A 407 -2.09 -3.16 -17.86
N GLY A 408 -1.27 -4.13 -17.44
CA GLY A 408 -0.21 -3.91 -16.44
C GLY A 408 0.71 -2.75 -16.81
N GLY A 409 1.28 -2.79 -18.02
CA GLY A 409 2.15 -1.73 -18.55
C GLY A 409 1.43 -0.37 -18.68
N GLN A 410 0.17 -0.35 -19.12
CA GLN A 410 -0.60 0.90 -19.17
C GLN A 410 -0.80 1.51 -17.78
N ARG A 411 -1.04 0.70 -16.74
CA ARG A 411 -1.14 1.19 -15.34
C ARG A 411 0.19 1.78 -14.86
N GLN A 412 1.32 1.15 -15.15
CA GLN A 412 2.65 1.68 -14.83
C GLN A 412 2.89 3.04 -15.51
N ARG A 413 2.59 3.16 -16.81
CA ARG A 413 2.73 4.44 -17.54
C ARG A 413 1.83 5.53 -16.95
N VAL A 414 0.59 5.23 -16.56
CA VAL A 414 -0.30 6.20 -15.88
C VAL A 414 0.23 6.60 -14.50
N ALA A 415 0.84 5.69 -13.75
CA ALA A 415 1.47 6.02 -12.47
C ALA A 415 2.70 6.91 -12.64
N LEU A 416 3.49 6.70 -13.70
CA LEU A 416 4.62 7.56 -14.04
C LEU A 416 4.15 8.94 -14.52
N ALA A 417 3.14 9.02 -15.38
CA ALA A 417 2.53 10.30 -15.76
C ALA A 417 2.02 11.09 -14.56
N ARG A 418 1.40 10.44 -13.55
CA ARG A 418 1.03 11.10 -12.30
C ARG A 418 2.25 11.58 -11.52
N ALA A 419 3.32 10.79 -11.42
CA ALA A 419 4.54 11.22 -10.75
C ALA A 419 5.18 12.44 -11.46
N LEU A 420 5.12 12.50 -12.79
CA LEU A 420 5.62 13.59 -13.63
C LEU A 420 4.69 14.81 -13.74
N ALA A 421 3.42 14.69 -13.29
CA ALA A 421 2.41 15.72 -13.46
C ALA A 421 2.72 17.02 -12.71
N THR A 422 3.35 16.92 -11.54
CA THR A 422 3.77 18.06 -10.71
C THR A 422 5.08 18.70 -11.14
N GLY A 423 5.75 18.18 -12.20
CA GLY A 423 7.08 18.64 -12.62
C GLY A 423 8.17 18.29 -11.58
N PRO A 424 8.30 17.03 -11.15
CA PRO A 424 9.32 16.65 -10.18
C PRO A 424 10.73 16.85 -10.72
N LYS A 425 11.67 17.00 -9.81
CA LYS A 425 13.11 17.16 -10.10
C LYS A 425 13.90 15.87 -9.82
N LEU A 426 13.37 15.02 -8.93
CA LEU A 426 13.85 13.68 -8.59
C LEU A 426 12.72 12.67 -8.86
N LEU A 427 13.04 11.56 -9.53
CA LEU A 427 12.13 10.45 -9.80
C LEU A 427 12.57 9.19 -9.04
N LEU A 428 11.67 8.65 -8.21
CA LEU A 428 11.90 7.46 -7.40
C LEU A 428 10.97 6.32 -7.85
N LEU A 429 11.52 5.14 -8.13
CA LEU A 429 10.80 4.00 -8.72
C LEU A 429 11.03 2.73 -7.87
N ASP A 430 9.98 2.17 -7.28
CA ASP A 430 10.06 1.01 -6.38
C ASP A 430 9.57 -0.26 -7.10
N GLU A 431 10.49 -1.13 -7.54
CA GLU A 431 10.24 -2.36 -8.32
C GLU A 431 9.16 -2.24 -9.43
N PRO A 432 9.24 -1.22 -10.32
CA PRO A 432 8.15 -0.86 -11.23
C PRO A 432 7.86 -1.89 -12.33
N PHE A 433 8.73 -2.91 -12.48
CA PHE A 433 8.67 -3.94 -13.52
C PHE A 433 8.19 -5.32 -13.02
N GLY A 434 8.12 -5.52 -11.70
CA GLY A 434 7.97 -6.86 -11.09
C GLY A 434 6.69 -7.60 -11.52
N ALA A 435 5.60 -6.87 -11.73
CA ALA A 435 4.27 -7.42 -12.05
C ALA A 435 3.97 -7.52 -13.57
N LEU A 436 5.00 -7.63 -14.42
CA LEU A 436 4.89 -7.66 -15.88
C LEU A 436 5.49 -8.94 -16.50
N ASP A 437 4.95 -9.34 -17.65
CA ASP A 437 5.54 -10.37 -18.49
C ASP A 437 6.89 -9.91 -19.11
N PRO A 438 7.77 -10.83 -19.52
CA PRO A 438 9.10 -10.48 -20.02
C PRO A 438 9.13 -9.58 -21.28
N ILE A 439 8.11 -9.67 -22.14
CA ILE A 439 8.06 -8.92 -23.40
C ILE A 439 7.68 -7.45 -23.11
N VAL A 440 6.61 -7.24 -22.34
CA VAL A 440 6.19 -5.90 -21.91
C VAL A 440 7.23 -5.27 -20.98
N ARG A 441 7.85 -6.05 -20.08
CA ARG A 441 8.97 -5.60 -19.22
C ARG A 441 10.08 -4.98 -20.05
N ARG A 442 10.59 -5.68 -21.08
CA ARG A 442 11.67 -5.17 -21.94
C ARG A 442 11.25 -3.91 -22.71
N SER A 443 10.05 -3.90 -23.29
CA SER A 443 9.52 -2.72 -24.00
C SER A 443 9.46 -1.47 -23.10
N ILE A 444 9.08 -1.64 -21.83
CA ILE A 444 8.98 -0.53 -20.88
C ILE A 444 10.35 -0.11 -20.33
N ARG A 445 11.34 -1.02 -20.21
CA ARG A 445 12.73 -0.64 -19.92
C ARG A 445 13.31 0.31 -20.96
N THR A 446 13.26 -0.06 -22.24
CA THR A 446 13.78 0.77 -23.34
C THR A 446 13.08 2.13 -23.39
N TRP A 447 11.76 2.15 -23.17
CA TRP A 447 10.98 3.39 -23.11
C TRP A 447 11.31 4.26 -21.87
N LEU A 448 11.53 3.66 -20.69
CA LEU A 448 11.92 4.41 -19.49
C LEU A 448 13.30 5.04 -19.64
N LYS A 449 14.24 4.36 -20.30
CA LYS A 449 15.56 4.90 -20.61
C LYS A 449 15.47 6.10 -21.57
N ALA A 450 14.75 5.94 -22.69
CA ALA A 450 14.52 7.04 -23.63
C ALA A 450 13.77 8.22 -23.00
N LEU A 451 12.87 7.97 -22.03
CA LEU A 451 12.18 9.02 -21.27
C LEU A 451 13.13 9.76 -20.33
N HIS A 452 14.06 9.06 -19.66
CA HIS A 452 15.10 9.68 -18.85
C HIS A 452 16.05 10.54 -19.71
N GLU A 453 16.56 9.99 -20.82
CA GLU A 453 17.41 10.69 -21.80
C GLU A 453 16.72 11.94 -22.37
N CYS A 454 15.39 11.91 -22.54
CA CYS A 454 14.59 13.03 -23.02
C CYS A 454 14.31 14.12 -21.95
N LEU A 455 14.14 13.74 -20.68
CA LEU A 455 13.73 14.65 -19.61
C LEU A 455 14.86 15.12 -18.68
N GLY A 456 16.03 14.47 -18.69
CA GLY A 456 17.18 14.83 -17.85
C GLY A 456 16.94 14.71 -16.34
N LEU A 457 16.00 13.86 -15.92
CA LEU A 457 15.58 13.74 -14.52
C LEU A 457 16.50 12.80 -13.73
N THR A 458 17.03 13.29 -12.61
CA THR A 458 17.68 12.47 -11.58
C THR A 458 16.74 11.33 -11.19
N THR A 459 17.15 10.08 -11.42
CA THR A 459 16.27 8.91 -11.31
C THR A 459 16.91 7.83 -10.44
N ILE A 460 16.20 7.38 -9.41
CA ILE A 460 16.61 6.26 -8.56
C ILE A 460 15.58 5.14 -8.69
N LEU A 461 16.05 3.98 -9.18
CA LEU A 461 15.27 2.76 -9.37
C LEU A 461 15.66 1.71 -8.34
N VAL A 462 14.69 1.08 -7.69
CA VAL A 462 14.88 -0.19 -6.96
C VAL A 462 14.45 -1.34 -7.85
N THR A 463 15.31 -2.36 -8.01
CA THR A 463 14.94 -3.64 -8.62
C THR A 463 15.66 -4.83 -7.96
N HIS A 464 15.13 -6.03 -8.16
CA HIS A 464 15.79 -7.30 -7.86
C HIS A 464 16.35 -7.99 -9.11
N ASP A 465 16.08 -7.46 -10.31
CA ASP A 465 16.50 -8.01 -11.61
C ASP A 465 17.77 -7.28 -12.08
N GLN A 466 18.88 -8.02 -12.12
CA GLN A 466 20.19 -7.52 -12.56
C GLN A 466 20.19 -7.01 -14.01
N ASP A 467 19.46 -7.69 -14.90
CA ASP A 467 19.44 -7.38 -16.33
C ASP A 467 18.64 -6.09 -16.59
N GLU A 468 17.70 -5.75 -15.69
CA GLU A 468 17.04 -4.45 -15.71
C GLU A 468 18.03 -3.33 -15.41
N ALA A 469 18.80 -3.45 -14.32
CA ALA A 469 19.74 -2.44 -13.89
C ALA A 469 20.84 -2.17 -14.92
N VAL A 470 21.42 -3.23 -15.51
CA VAL A 470 22.49 -3.14 -16.51
C VAL A 470 22.03 -2.52 -17.84
N GLU A 471 20.76 -2.66 -18.24
CA GLU A 471 20.25 -2.09 -19.49
C GLU A 471 20.02 -0.56 -19.40
N ILE A 472 19.63 -0.04 -18.22
CA ILE A 472 19.05 1.31 -18.08
C ILE A 472 19.78 2.29 -17.15
N ALA A 473 20.65 1.84 -16.23
CA ALA A 473 21.29 2.72 -15.25
C ALA A 473 22.76 3.06 -15.60
N ASP A 474 23.16 4.30 -15.29
CA ASP A 474 24.56 4.77 -15.42
C ASP A 474 25.44 4.23 -14.29
N ARG A 475 24.85 4.10 -13.09
CA ARG A 475 25.45 3.55 -11.87
C ARG A 475 24.52 2.54 -11.23
N ILE A 476 25.11 1.46 -10.71
CA ILE A 476 24.39 0.43 -9.97
C ILE A 476 24.98 0.38 -8.56
N VAL A 477 24.07 0.41 -7.58
CA VAL A 477 24.37 0.43 -6.15
C VAL A 477 23.89 -0.90 -5.57
N VAL A 478 24.84 -1.80 -5.30
CA VAL A 478 24.56 -3.14 -4.79
C VAL A 478 24.41 -3.09 -3.27
N MET A 479 23.24 -3.43 -2.75
CA MET A 479 22.96 -3.47 -1.33
C MET A 479 22.91 -4.90 -0.77
N GLN A 480 23.42 -5.08 0.45
CA GLN A 480 23.31 -6.32 1.22
C GLN A 480 23.17 -5.99 2.71
N HIS A 481 22.32 -6.72 3.43
CA HIS A 481 22.13 -6.59 4.90
C HIS A 481 21.87 -5.16 5.45
N GLY A 482 21.36 -4.25 4.62
CA GLY A 482 21.12 -2.85 5.01
C GLY A 482 22.31 -1.91 4.77
N GLN A 483 23.34 -2.36 4.05
CA GLN A 483 24.53 -1.59 3.68
C GLN A 483 24.69 -1.55 2.15
N ILE A 484 25.49 -0.61 1.65
CA ILE A 484 25.98 -0.62 0.27
C ILE A 484 27.30 -1.40 0.25
N VAL A 485 27.40 -2.39 -0.64
CA VAL A 485 28.58 -3.26 -0.80
C VAL A 485 29.50 -2.72 -1.90
N GLN A 486 28.91 -2.24 -3.00
CA GLN A 486 29.64 -1.59 -4.09
C GLN A 486 28.70 -0.62 -4.83
N ASP A 487 29.23 0.53 -5.23
CA ASP A 487 28.57 1.55 -6.05
C ASP A 487 29.55 1.90 -7.18
N ALA A 488 29.20 1.52 -8.41
CA ALA A 488 30.03 1.78 -9.58
C ALA A 488 29.21 1.68 -10.89
N THR A 489 29.87 1.85 -12.03
CA THR A 489 29.23 1.66 -13.34
C THR A 489 28.95 0.18 -13.63
N PRO A 490 28.00 -0.18 -14.53
CA PRO A 490 27.74 -1.56 -14.92
C PRO A 490 28.98 -2.30 -15.47
N GLU A 491 29.84 -1.61 -16.25
CA GLU A 491 31.09 -2.20 -16.76
C GLU A 491 32.07 -2.47 -15.62
N GLU A 492 32.28 -1.50 -14.73
CA GLU A 492 33.20 -1.62 -13.60
C GLU A 492 32.77 -2.71 -12.61
N LEU A 493 31.48 -2.83 -12.33
CA LEU A 493 30.93 -3.89 -11.49
C LEU A 493 31.17 -5.30 -12.06
N ASN A 494 31.01 -5.48 -13.37
CA ASN A 494 31.27 -6.77 -14.00
C ASN A 494 32.78 -7.06 -14.13
N ARG A 495 33.58 -6.04 -14.43
CA ARG A 495 35.03 -6.16 -14.62
C ARG A 495 35.77 -6.33 -13.29
N ASN A 496 35.37 -5.55 -12.29
CA ASN A 496 36.09 -5.29 -11.04
C ASN A 496 35.16 -5.39 -9.80
N PRO A 497 34.47 -6.54 -9.57
CA PRO A 497 33.70 -6.76 -8.35
C PRO A 497 34.63 -6.80 -7.12
N GLN A 498 34.16 -6.26 -6.00
CA GLN A 498 34.92 -6.16 -4.74
C GLN A 498 34.61 -7.29 -3.74
N THR A 499 33.49 -8.00 -3.93
CA THR A 499 33.12 -9.17 -3.10
C THR A 499 32.61 -10.31 -3.96
N ALA A 500 32.72 -11.54 -3.43
CA ALA A 500 32.17 -12.74 -4.05
C ALA A 500 30.64 -12.61 -4.26
N PHE A 501 29.94 -11.98 -3.31
CA PHE A 501 28.52 -11.67 -3.43
C PHE A 501 28.21 -10.76 -4.63
N VAL A 502 28.98 -9.68 -4.87
CA VAL A 502 28.79 -8.84 -6.06
C VAL A 502 29.10 -9.61 -7.35
N MET A 503 30.11 -10.48 -7.32
CA MET A 503 30.44 -11.36 -8.46
C MET A 503 29.25 -12.28 -8.80
N GLU A 504 28.68 -12.99 -7.83
CA GLU A 504 27.52 -13.88 -8.00
C GLU A 504 26.22 -13.14 -8.34
N PHE A 505 25.97 -11.98 -7.73
CA PHE A 505 24.70 -11.25 -7.86
C PHE A 505 24.49 -10.62 -9.24
N LEU A 506 25.57 -10.43 -10.02
CA LEU A 506 25.53 -9.82 -11.35
C LEU A 506 25.49 -10.84 -12.51
N GLY A 507 25.46 -12.14 -12.20
CA GLY A 507 25.29 -13.20 -13.18
C GLY A 507 26.13 -14.43 -12.87
N GLU A 508 26.11 -15.40 -13.79
CA GLU A 508 26.86 -16.66 -13.63
C GLU A 508 28.34 -16.41 -13.30
N ALA A 509 28.80 -17.06 -12.23
CA ALA A 509 30.16 -16.96 -11.71
C ALA A 509 30.66 -18.34 -11.26
N PRO A 510 31.11 -19.21 -12.19
CA PRO A 510 31.96 -20.35 -11.87
C PRO A 510 33.00 -20.05 -10.80
N SER A 511 32.85 -20.69 -9.65
CA SER A 511 33.73 -20.59 -8.48
C SER A 511 34.52 -21.88 -8.29
N PHE A 512 35.81 -21.76 -8.02
CA PHE A 512 36.79 -22.86 -7.87
C PHE A 512 37.62 -22.65 -6.61
N ASN A 513 37.73 -23.67 -5.77
CA ASN A 513 38.57 -23.58 -4.57
C ASN A 513 40.02 -23.95 -4.89
N GLY A 514 40.94 -23.40 -4.11
CA GLY A 514 42.37 -23.68 -4.20
C GLY A 514 43.18 -22.96 -3.13
N ILE A 515 44.50 -23.12 -3.21
CA ILE A 515 45.46 -22.55 -2.25
C ILE A 515 46.49 -21.68 -2.99
N VAL A 516 46.77 -20.50 -2.44
CA VAL A 516 47.86 -19.62 -2.91
C VAL A 516 49.16 -20.00 -2.19
N GLN A 517 50.12 -20.54 -2.94
CA GLN A 517 51.45 -20.95 -2.47
C GLN A 517 52.50 -20.67 -3.55
N ASP A 518 53.70 -20.26 -3.14
CA ASP A 518 54.84 -19.97 -4.03
C ASP A 518 54.55 -19.03 -5.23
N GLY A 519 53.62 -18.08 -5.05
CA GLY A 519 53.21 -17.13 -6.11
C GLY A 519 52.24 -17.73 -7.15
N LEU A 520 51.73 -18.93 -6.92
CA LEU A 520 50.75 -19.62 -7.76
C LEU A 520 49.43 -19.83 -7.01
N MET A 521 48.31 -19.69 -7.70
CA MET A 521 47.04 -20.31 -7.31
C MET A 521 47.09 -21.77 -7.79
N VAL A 522 46.94 -22.72 -6.86
CA VAL A 522 46.81 -24.15 -7.16
C VAL A 522 45.36 -24.58 -6.87
N PRO A 523 44.56 -24.92 -7.90
CA PRO A 523 43.18 -25.36 -7.70
C PRO A 523 43.08 -26.76 -7.05
N ASP A 524 42.03 -26.98 -6.28
CA ASP A 524 41.74 -28.28 -5.66
C ASP A 524 41.19 -29.31 -6.67
N GLU A 525 40.44 -28.84 -7.68
CA GLU A 525 39.79 -29.69 -8.69
C GLU A 525 40.73 -30.12 -9.83
N ALA A 526 40.72 -31.42 -10.14
CA ALA A 526 41.44 -31.96 -11.29
C ALA A 526 40.83 -31.50 -12.63
N GLY A 527 41.68 -31.24 -13.63
CA GLY A 527 41.29 -30.70 -14.94
C GLY A 527 41.61 -29.21 -15.12
N LEU A 528 42.01 -28.52 -14.04
CA LEU A 528 42.39 -27.11 -14.03
C LEU A 528 43.91 -26.91 -14.15
N LEU A 529 44.32 -25.73 -14.64
CA LEU A 529 45.73 -25.28 -14.66
C LEU A 529 46.02 -24.33 -13.48
N PRO A 530 47.10 -24.57 -12.70
CA PRO A 530 47.66 -23.57 -11.79
C PRO A 530 48.16 -22.34 -12.54
N PHE A 531 48.01 -21.16 -11.95
CA PHE A 531 48.34 -19.89 -12.60
C PHE A 531 49.03 -18.90 -11.63
N PRO A 532 49.89 -17.99 -12.13
CA PRO A 532 50.56 -17.00 -11.29
C PRO A 532 49.58 -15.96 -10.74
N VAL A 533 49.81 -15.51 -9.51
CA VAL A 533 49.04 -14.47 -8.84
C VAL A 533 49.92 -13.27 -8.51
N ASP A 534 49.31 -12.11 -8.26
CA ASP A 534 50.05 -10.93 -7.81
C ASP A 534 50.62 -11.13 -6.40
N ALA A 535 51.80 -10.56 -6.13
CA ALA A 535 52.49 -10.68 -4.84
C ALA A 535 51.74 -10.04 -3.65
N SER A 536 50.72 -9.22 -3.91
CA SER A 536 49.77 -8.71 -2.90
C SER A 536 48.77 -9.75 -2.40
N VAL A 537 48.57 -10.86 -3.11
CA VAL A 537 47.61 -11.92 -2.73
C VAL A 537 48.19 -12.75 -1.58
N PRO A 538 47.55 -12.78 -0.40
CA PRO A 538 48.09 -13.49 0.76
C PRO A 538 47.99 -15.01 0.61
N HIS A 539 49.03 -15.73 1.04
CA HIS A 539 49.05 -17.19 1.11
C HIS A 539 47.87 -17.79 1.88
N GLY A 540 47.53 -19.05 1.56
CA GLY A 540 46.42 -19.79 2.17
C GLY A 540 45.26 -20.03 1.20
N PRO A 541 44.10 -20.52 1.70
CA PRO A 541 42.95 -20.86 0.87
C PRO A 541 42.33 -19.62 0.19
N VAL A 542 41.82 -19.81 -1.02
CA VAL A 542 41.06 -18.81 -1.80
C VAL A 542 39.97 -19.50 -2.61
N THR A 543 38.91 -18.76 -2.93
CA THR A 543 37.96 -19.14 -3.98
C THR A 543 38.20 -18.23 -5.19
N ALA A 544 38.57 -18.83 -6.32
CA ALA A 544 38.76 -18.16 -7.59
C ALA A 544 37.43 -18.14 -8.37
N MET A 545 36.97 -16.96 -8.77
CA MET A 545 35.71 -16.79 -9.50
C MET A 545 35.92 -16.04 -10.82
N LEU A 546 35.33 -16.54 -11.90
CA LEU A 546 35.37 -15.92 -13.23
C LEU A 546 34.04 -16.09 -13.97
N ARG A 547 33.82 -15.32 -15.03
CA ARG A 547 32.63 -15.45 -15.88
C ARG A 547 32.77 -16.66 -16.83
N PRO A 548 31.66 -17.30 -17.26
CA PRO A 548 31.70 -18.42 -18.20
C PRO A 548 32.42 -18.14 -19.54
N TYR A 549 32.51 -16.87 -19.94
CA TYR A 549 33.21 -16.41 -21.15
C TYR A 549 34.69 -16.04 -20.93
N GLU A 550 35.20 -16.13 -19.70
CA GLU A 550 36.61 -15.84 -19.35
C GLU A 550 37.45 -17.11 -19.18
N ILE A 551 36.80 -18.25 -18.95
CA ILE A 551 37.42 -19.60 -19.01
C ILE A 551 38.01 -19.82 -20.41
N GLN A 552 39.15 -20.51 -20.51
CA GLN A 552 39.69 -20.98 -21.79
C GLN A 552 40.01 -22.48 -21.73
N VAL A 553 39.98 -23.15 -22.89
CA VAL A 553 40.30 -24.58 -23.02
C VAL A 553 41.66 -24.73 -23.69
N CYS A 554 42.67 -25.09 -22.92
CA CYS A 554 44.02 -25.34 -23.41
C CYS A 554 44.14 -26.79 -23.90
N LYS A 555 44.68 -26.96 -25.12
CA LYS A 555 45.07 -28.28 -25.62
C LYS A 555 46.21 -28.86 -24.77
N PRO A 556 46.26 -30.18 -24.53
CA PRO A 556 47.36 -30.79 -23.79
C PRO A 556 48.65 -30.74 -24.62
N GLU A 557 49.68 -30.04 -24.13
CA GLU A 557 51.03 -30.16 -24.68
C GLU A 557 51.63 -31.54 -24.35
N GLU A 558 52.45 -32.07 -25.26
CA GLU A 558 52.95 -33.46 -25.26
C GLU A 558 53.87 -33.84 -24.07
N ARG A 559 54.06 -32.95 -23.09
CA ARG A 559 54.96 -33.12 -21.94
C ARG A 559 54.28 -33.16 -20.56
N SER A 560 52.95 -33.17 -20.47
CA SER A 560 52.22 -33.33 -19.19
C SER A 560 51.22 -34.50 -19.21
N ALA A 561 51.71 -35.67 -19.56
CA ALA A 561 50.94 -36.91 -19.69
C ALA A 561 50.51 -37.52 -18.34
N GLN A 562 49.47 -36.96 -17.69
CA GLN A 562 48.60 -37.71 -16.76
C GLN A 562 47.29 -37.03 -16.29
N ARG A 563 47.00 -35.79 -16.68
CA ARG A 563 45.78 -35.08 -16.21
C ARG A 563 44.53 -35.50 -17.01
N GLN A 564 43.39 -35.58 -16.32
CA GLN A 564 42.12 -36.02 -16.90
C GLN A 564 41.66 -35.13 -18.05
N VAL A 565 41.17 -35.77 -19.11
CA VAL A 565 40.49 -35.11 -20.23
C VAL A 565 39.11 -34.69 -19.76
N VAL A 566 38.84 -33.38 -19.80
CA VAL A 566 37.52 -32.82 -19.49
C VAL A 566 36.64 -32.87 -20.75
N SER A 567 35.36 -33.25 -20.62
CA SER A 567 34.44 -33.35 -21.76
C SER A 567 33.50 -32.15 -21.88
N LEU A 568 33.16 -31.81 -23.13
CA LEU A 568 32.34 -30.66 -23.51
C LEU A 568 31.00 -31.13 -24.08
N LEU A 569 29.90 -30.57 -23.57
CA LEU A 569 28.53 -30.84 -24.03
C LEU A 569 27.87 -29.52 -24.43
N ALA A 570 27.48 -29.38 -25.70
CA ALA A 570 26.90 -28.13 -26.21
C ALA A 570 25.43 -27.96 -25.78
N GLU A 571 25.05 -26.77 -25.31
CA GLU A 571 23.68 -26.41 -24.90
C GLU A 571 22.97 -25.46 -25.89
N GLY A 572 23.66 -25.04 -26.95
CA GLY A 572 23.13 -24.18 -28.02
C GLY A 572 23.77 -22.79 -28.07
N ALA A 573 23.22 -21.89 -28.88
CA ALA A 573 23.70 -20.50 -29.00
C ALA A 573 22.62 -19.50 -28.53
N ARG A 574 23.04 -18.48 -27.76
CA ARG A 574 22.18 -17.41 -27.20
C ARG A 574 23.02 -16.13 -27.05
N ASN A 575 22.40 -14.96 -27.22
CA ASN A 575 23.04 -13.65 -26.97
C ASN A 575 24.40 -13.41 -27.68
N GLY A 576 24.67 -14.08 -28.81
CA GLY A 576 25.96 -14.01 -29.52
C GLY A 576 27.06 -14.93 -28.99
N TYR A 577 26.75 -15.81 -28.04
CA TYR A 577 27.66 -16.82 -27.49
C TYR A 577 27.10 -18.23 -27.73
N ARG A 578 28.00 -19.19 -27.97
CA ARG A 578 27.71 -20.62 -27.95
C ARG A 578 28.01 -21.17 -26.54
N HIS A 579 26.99 -21.71 -25.90
CA HIS A 579 27.02 -22.24 -24.54
C HIS A 579 27.34 -23.73 -24.55
N TYR A 580 28.16 -24.15 -23.60
CA TYR A 580 28.53 -25.53 -23.32
C TYR A 580 28.53 -25.77 -21.82
N ARG A 581 28.48 -27.04 -21.41
CA ARG A 581 28.97 -27.48 -20.10
C ARG A 581 30.26 -28.24 -20.24
N VAL A 582 31.16 -27.97 -19.31
CA VAL A 582 32.41 -28.69 -19.10
C VAL A 582 32.20 -29.65 -17.93
N GLN A 583 32.35 -30.95 -18.16
CA GLN A 583 32.16 -31.97 -17.13
C GLN A 583 33.48 -32.31 -16.43
N LEU A 584 33.70 -31.70 -15.26
CA LEU A 584 34.78 -32.04 -14.34
C LEU A 584 34.45 -33.32 -13.55
N ALA A 585 35.40 -33.81 -12.75
CA ALA A 585 35.27 -35.06 -12.00
C ALA A 585 34.07 -35.07 -11.03
N GLU A 586 33.75 -33.94 -10.40
CA GLU A 586 32.70 -33.84 -9.38
C GLU A 586 31.42 -33.10 -9.84
N ARG A 587 31.52 -32.23 -10.87
CA ARG A 587 30.42 -31.35 -11.30
C ARG A 587 30.55 -30.88 -12.75
N SER A 588 29.45 -30.39 -13.32
CA SER A 588 29.43 -29.69 -14.61
C SER A 588 29.48 -28.17 -14.42
N VAL A 589 30.34 -27.46 -15.16
CA VAL A 589 30.50 -25.99 -15.09
C VAL A 589 30.09 -25.35 -16.44
N PRO A 590 29.36 -24.21 -16.45
CA PRO A 590 29.03 -23.51 -17.70
C PRO A 590 30.25 -22.84 -18.33
N PHE A 591 30.31 -22.91 -19.66
CA PHE A 591 31.39 -22.38 -20.51
C PHE A 591 30.78 -21.71 -21.75
N CYS A 592 31.29 -20.53 -22.14
CA CYS A 592 30.75 -19.74 -23.23
C CYS A 592 31.85 -19.27 -24.20
N VAL A 593 31.62 -19.40 -25.50
CA VAL A 593 32.53 -18.92 -26.56
C VAL A 593 31.76 -17.97 -27.48
N PRO A 594 32.31 -16.83 -27.92
CA PRO A 594 31.69 -15.98 -28.94
C PRO A 594 31.33 -16.78 -30.20
N ASP A 595 30.11 -16.62 -30.71
CA ASP A 595 29.56 -17.42 -31.81
C ASP A 595 30.00 -16.89 -33.19
N CYS A 596 31.31 -16.74 -33.37
CA CYS A 596 31.93 -16.04 -34.51
C CYS A 596 32.24 -16.94 -35.72
N THR A 597 31.69 -18.16 -35.79
CA THR A 597 32.07 -19.15 -36.82
C THR A 597 30.86 -19.80 -37.48
N GLU A 598 30.73 -19.62 -38.80
CA GLU A 598 29.75 -20.33 -39.66
C GLU A 598 29.98 -21.86 -39.64
N ASN A 599 31.21 -22.31 -39.37
CA ASN A 599 31.49 -23.72 -39.13
C ASN A 599 30.90 -24.18 -37.79
N THR A 600 30.14 -25.27 -37.84
CA THR A 600 29.69 -26.03 -36.67
C THR A 600 30.90 -26.64 -35.97
N VAL A 601 31.49 -25.95 -35.00
CA VAL A 601 32.57 -26.54 -34.20
C VAL A 601 31.98 -27.63 -33.31
N GLU A 602 32.09 -28.89 -33.74
CA GLU A 602 31.97 -30.06 -32.87
C GLU A 602 33.19 -30.08 -31.95
N VAL A 603 33.08 -29.38 -30.81
CA VAL A 603 34.18 -29.22 -29.85
C VAL A 603 34.40 -30.49 -29.03
N GLN A 604 34.79 -31.59 -29.67
CA GLN A 604 35.53 -32.68 -29.00
C GLN A 604 36.99 -32.25 -28.73
N VAL A 605 37.16 -31.10 -28.06
CA VAL A 605 38.47 -30.66 -27.59
C VAL A 605 38.71 -31.27 -26.23
N SER A 606 39.50 -32.33 -26.21
CA SER A 606 40.19 -32.78 -25.01
C SER A 606 41.20 -31.71 -24.59
N GLY A 607 41.10 -31.25 -23.35
CA GLY A 607 41.91 -30.15 -22.84
C GLY A 607 41.83 -29.98 -21.33
N LEU A 608 42.61 -29.04 -20.82
CA LEU A 608 42.54 -28.52 -19.45
C LEU A 608 41.90 -27.13 -19.47
N LEU A 609 41.24 -26.74 -18.38
CA LEU A 609 40.75 -25.37 -18.25
C LEU A 609 41.87 -24.44 -17.74
N ASP A 610 42.06 -23.35 -18.46
CA ASP A 610 42.71 -22.15 -17.94
C ASP A 610 41.64 -21.24 -17.31
N ILE A 611 41.88 -20.91 -16.03
CA ILE A 611 41.05 -20.03 -15.21
C ILE A 611 41.84 -18.82 -14.67
N SER A 612 43.00 -18.51 -15.28
CA SER A 612 43.92 -17.42 -14.87
C SER A 612 43.32 -16.01 -14.87
N ARG A 613 42.12 -15.84 -15.45
CA ARG A 613 41.34 -14.59 -15.42
C ARG A 613 40.44 -14.45 -14.18
N ALA A 614 40.49 -15.41 -13.26
CA ALA A 614 39.69 -15.38 -12.05
C ALA A 614 40.09 -14.27 -11.08
N ARG A 615 39.08 -13.66 -10.45
CA ARG A 615 39.24 -12.78 -9.29
C ARG A 615 39.28 -13.71 -8.08
N LEU A 616 40.23 -13.48 -7.18
CA LEU A 616 40.42 -14.31 -5.99
C LEU A 616 39.66 -13.69 -4.81
N PHE A 617 38.99 -14.53 -4.03
CA PHE A 617 38.26 -14.10 -2.85
C PHE A 617 38.65 -14.94 -1.63
N ARG A 618 38.62 -14.32 -0.45
CA ARG A 618 38.79 -14.93 0.87
C ARG A 618 37.74 -14.37 1.81
N ASP A 619 37.03 -15.24 2.51
CA ASP A 619 35.93 -14.89 3.44
C ASP A 619 34.83 -13.99 2.83
N GLY A 620 34.72 -13.97 1.49
CA GLY A 620 33.79 -13.15 0.71
C GLY A 620 34.37 -11.84 0.17
N GLU A 621 35.48 -11.36 0.72
CA GLU A 621 36.20 -10.16 0.26
C GLU A 621 37.24 -10.51 -0.81
N ARG A 622 37.64 -9.54 -1.63
CA ARG A 622 38.57 -9.74 -2.74
C ARG A 622 40.04 -9.67 -2.31
N CYS A 623 40.84 -10.58 -2.86
CA CYS A 623 42.30 -10.56 -2.81
C CYS A 623 42.85 -10.03 -4.15
N GLY A 624 43.33 -8.77 -4.17
CA GLY A 624 43.93 -8.11 -5.34
C GLY A 624 42.96 -7.23 -6.12
#